data_AF-A0A7Y2NQJ8-F1
#
_entry.id   AF-A0A7Y2NQJ8-F1
#
_cell.length_a   1.000
_cell.length_b   1.000
_cell.length_c   1.000
_cell.angle_alpha   90.00
_cell.angle_beta   90.00
_cell.angle_gamma   90.00
#
_symmetry.space_group_name_H-M   'P 1'
#
loop_
_entity.id
_entity.type
_entity.pdbx_description
1 polymer ?
#
loop_
_entity_poly.entity_id
_entity_poly.type
_entity_poly.pdbx_seq_one_letter_code
_entity_poly.pdbx_strand_id
1 'polypeptide(L)'
;RDILFSKMTWEKVVLDERINFPLYYPIDTVNMDPNRRSLYHVLMENVQNGMVSRVYSDSYFTEERTMEDLAPSLKKEEITDEGINYMNAEGLSSIEDVPEEYIIRREIGAADITSYLIKGLWYFDKRQGELKYRILGIAPAAPDVNFIDSDDEANKEPIGLFWVFYPEIRDILHEAKAFNNKNSAKPITFDHLLNSRRFNGIMYKEENVYGDREVKEYVADNALMQLLESERIKDKIRNFEQDMWSY
;
A
#
# COMPACT_ATOMS: atom_id res chain seq x y z
N ARG A 1 -17.96 9.78 -20.58
CA ARG A 1 -16.55 10.18 -20.81
C ARG A 1 -16.13 9.51 -22.10
N ASP A 2 -15.64 10.26 -23.07
CA ASP A 2 -15.13 9.66 -24.30
C ASP A 2 -13.64 9.42 -24.10
N ILE A 3 -13.22 8.15 -24.08
CA ILE A 3 -11.86 7.70 -23.78
C ILE A 3 -11.32 7.05 -25.05
N LEU A 4 -10.21 7.55 -25.60
CA LEU A 4 -9.58 7.02 -26.81
C LEU A 4 -8.74 5.78 -26.51
N PHE A 5 -8.08 5.80 -25.35
CA PHE A 5 -7.17 4.77 -24.89
C PHE A 5 -7.19 4.74 -23.37
N SER A 6 -7.10 3.54 -22.82
CA SER A 6 -6.86 3.36 -21.40
C SER A 6 -6.00 2.14 -21.13
N LYS A 7 -5.21 2.21 -20.07
CA LYS A 7 -4.33 1.14 -19.60
C LYS A 7 -4.33 1.13 -18.09
N MET A 8 -4.72 0.02 -17.46
CA MET A 8 -4.52 -0.14 -16.02
C MET A 8 -3.09 -0.55 -15.71
N THR A 9 -2.54 0.05 -14.65
CA THR A 9 -1.19 -0.23 -14.14
C THR A 9 -1.22 -0.38 -12.63
N TRP A 10 -0.31 -1.21 -12.14
CA TRP A 10 -0.05 -1.43 -10.73
C TRP A 10 1.37 -1.00 -10.43
N GLU A 11 1.50 -0.17 -9.41
CA GLU A 11 2.73 0.52 -9.08
C GLU A 11 3.07 0.29 -7.61
N LYS A 12 4.34 0.02 -7.34
CA LYS A 12 4.90 -0.06 -6.00
C LYS A 12 5.60 1.25 -5.69
N VAL A 13 5.08 1.98 -4.71
CA VAL A 13 5.63 3.24 -4.19
C VAL A 13 6.50 2.92 -2.99
N VAL A 14 7.82 2.93 -3.18
CA VAL A 14 8.79 2.58 -2.14
C VAL A 14 8.98 3.77 -1.19
N LEU A 15 8.76 3.58 0.11
CA LEU A 15 8.76 4.67 1.09
C LEU A 15 10.16 5.12 1.52
N ASP A 16 11.18 4.31 1.27
CA ASP A 16 12.59 4.69 1.47
C ASP A 16 13.07 5.76 0.46
N GLU A 17 12.31 5.98 -0.62
CA GLU A 17 12.60 7.06 -1.55
C GLU A 17 12.19 8.42 -0.98
N ARG A 18 13.11 9.39 -0.96
CA ARG A 18 12.88 10.74 -0.41
C ARG A 18 11.66 11.46 -0.97
N ILE A 19 11.31 11.20 -2.22
CA ILE A 19 10.13 11.80 -2.87
C ILE A 19 8.82 11.30 -2.24
N ASN A 20 8.82 10.09 -1.67
CA ASN A 20 7.67 9.42 -1.07
C ASN A 20 7.55 9.64 0.45
N PHE A 21 8.53 10.30 1.07
CA PHE A 21 8.51 10.64 2.51
C PHE A 21 7.22 11.31 3.01
N PRO A 22 6.54 12.18 2.25
CA PRO A 22 5.24 12.71 2.65
C PRO A 22 4.17 11.65 2.94
N LEU A 23 4.28 10.46 2.34
CA LEU A 23 3.36 9.33 2.54
C LEU A 23 3.73 8.47 3.76
N TYR A 24 5.01 8.49 4.15
CA TYR A 24 5.57 7.65 5.21
C TYR A 24 5.55 8.35 6.58
N TYR A 25 5.98 9.61 6.63
CA TYR A 25 6.14 10.32 7.90
C TYR A 25 4.84 10.99 8.36
N PRO A 26 4.63 11.14 9.68
CA PRO A 26 5.50 10.67 10.76
C PRO A 26 5.30 9.18 11.13
N ILE A 27 6.38 8.52 11.55
CA ILE A 27 6.35 7.14 12.06
C ILE A 27 5.92 7.07 13.52
N ASP A 28 6.30 8.06 14.32
CA ASP A 28 5.92 8.18 15.73
C ASP A 28 4.90 9.31 15.89
N THR A 29 3.79 8.98 16.55
CA THR A 29 2.65 9.89 16.76
C THR A 29 2.52 10.33 18.21
N VAL A 30 3.28 9.76 19.16
CA VAL A 30 3.11 9.95 20.61
C VAL A 30 3.35 11.41 21.03
N ASN A 31 4.33 12.08 20.41
CA ASN A 31 4.69 13.47 20.72
C ASN A 31 4.35 14.46 19.60
N MET A 32 3.46 14.08 18.67
CA MET A 32 3.12 14.91 17.51
C MET A 32 1.71 15.48 17.58
N ASP A 33 1.53 16.64 16.94
CA ASP A 33 0.22 17.24 16.72
C ASP A 33 -0.76 16.19 16.14
N PRO A 34 -1.97 16.03 16.69
CA PRO A 34 -2.96 15.09 16.20
C PRO A 34 -3.24 15.18 14.70
N ASN A 35 -3.07 16.37 14.11
CA ASN A 35 -3.30 16.61 12.68
C ASN A 35 -2.14 16.15 11.78
N ARG A 36 -1.06 15.59 12.34
CA ARG A 36 0.07 15.05 11.59
C ARG A 36 0.10 13.54 11.75
N ARG A 37 -0.28 12.84 10.70
CA ARG A 37 -0.35 11.38 10.63
C ARG A 37 0.21 10.89 9.31
N SER A 38 0.82 9.70 9.32
CA SER A 38 1.23 9.01 8.09
C SER A 38 -0.02 8.54 7.33
N LEU A 39 0.13 8.25 6.04
CA LEU A 39 -0.99 7.77 5.24
C LEU A 39 -1.56 6.46 5.82
N TYR A 40 -0.71 5.55 6.28
CA TYR A 40 -1.13 4.30 6.91
C TYR A 40 -1.98 4.54 8.15
N HIS A 41 -1.57 5.46 9.03
CA HIS A 41 -2.34 5.76 10.23
C HIS A 41 -3.71 6.33 9.89
N VAL A 42 -3.79 7.24 8.90
CA VAL A 42 -5.06 7.78 8.41
C VAL A 42 -5.96 6.67 7.89
N LEU A 43 -5.43 5.77 7.04
CA LEU A 43 -6.21 4.66 6.52
C LEU A 43 -6.68 3.73 7.65
N MET A 44 -5.77 3.28 8.52
CA MET A 44 -6.07 2.33 9.59
C MET A 44 -7.08 2.89 10.60
N GLU A 45 -6.90 4.14 11.04
CA GLU A 45 -7.83 4.82 11.96
C GLU A 45 -9.23 4.91 11.36
N ASN A 46 -9.35 5.27 10.08
CA ASN A 46 -10.65 5.41 9.43
C ASN A 46 -11.31 4.06 9.13
N VAL A 47 -10.54 2.99 8.89
CA VAL A 47 -11.06 1.63 8.80
C VAL A 47 -11.55 1.15 10.18
N GLN A 48 -10.76 1.36 11.24
CA GLN A 48 -11.13 1.00 12.62
C GLN A 48 -12.38 1.73 13.11
N ASN A 49 -12.51 3.02 12.78
CA ASN A 49 -13.67 3.83 13.15
C ASN A 49 -14.90 3.59 12.24
N GLY A 50 -14.79 2.72 11.23
CA GLY A 50 -15.86 2.41 10.29
C GLY A 50 -16.20 3.51 9.28
N MET A 51 -15.36 4.55 9.18
CA MET A 51 -15.49 5.60 8.15
C MET A 51 -15.12 5.06 6.77
N VAL A 52 -14.16 4.13 6.70
CA VAL A 52 -13.95 3.28 5.51
C VAL A 52 -14.78 2.02 5.69
N SER A 53 -15.91 1.94 5.00
CA SER A 53 -16.84 0.81 5.15
C SER A 53 -16.33 -0.49 4.55
N ARG A 54 -15.44 -0.41 3.56
CA ARG A 54 -15.01 -1.55 2.74
C ARG A 54 -13.51 -1.55 2.53
N VAL A 55 -12.91 -2.68 2.86
CA VAL A 55 -11.54 -3.02 2.52
C VAL A 55 -11.55 -4.36 1.78
N TYR A 56 -10.56 -4.60 0.94
CA TYR A 56 -10.55 -5.74 0.02
C TYR A 56 -9.25 -6.53 0.16
N SER A 57 -9.30 -7.84 -0.09
CA SER A 57 -8.10 -8.69 -0.09
C SER A 57 -7.24 -8.46 -1.33
N ASP A 58 -7.86 -8.05 -2.45
CA ASP A 58 -7.21 -7.93 -3.75
C ASP A 58 -7.36 -6.55 -4.40
N SER A 59 -6.50 -6.30 -5.38
CA SER A 59 -6.53 -5.07 -6.18
C SER A 59 -7.70 -4.99 -7.16
N TYR A 60 -8.44 -6.08 -7.37
CA TYR A 60 -9.61 -6.10 -8.26
C TYR A 60 -10.90 -5.73 -7.53
N PHE A 61 -10.84 -5.58 -6.20
CA PHE A 61 -11.97 -5.27 -5.33
C PHE A 61 -13.08 -6.32 -5.43
N THR A 62 -12.68 -7.59 -5.51
CA THR A 62 -13.64 -8.70 -5.69
C THR A 62 -14.11 -9.30 -4.38
N GLU A 63 -13.24 -9.33 -3.38
CA GLU A 63 -13.49 -9.93 -2.07
C GLU A 63 -13.35 -8.87 -0.98
N GLU A 64 -14.48 -8.49 -0.39
CA GLU A 64 -14.54 -7.61 0.78
C GLU A 64 -14.02 -8.35 2.02
N ARG A 65 -13.29 -7.64 2.88
CA ARG A 65 -12.74 -8.13 4.15
C ARG A 65 -13.19 -7.23 5.29
N THR A 66 -13.40 -7.81 6.45
CA THR A 66 -13.63 -7.06 7.69
C THR A 66 -12.33 -6.87 8.46
N MET A 67 -12.33 -6.01 9.48
CA MET A 67 -11.16 -5.84 10.35
C MET A 67 -10.77 -7.13 11.09
N GLU A 68 -11.76 -7.98 11.40
CA GLU A 68 -11.52 -9.30 12.01
C GLU A 68 -10.75 -10.21 11.05
N ASP A 69 -11.09 -10.18 9.76
CA ASP A 69 -10.41 -10.97 8.73
C ASP A 69 -8.98 -10.48 8.44
N LEU A 70 -8.69 -9.20 8.71
CA LEU A 70 -7.36 -8.60 8.53
C LEU A 70 -6.44 -8.80 9.74
N ALA A 71 -7.00 -9.08 10.91
CA ALA A 71 -6.23 -9.23 12.15
C ALA A 71 -5.06 -10.23 12.02
N PRO A 72 -5.20 -11.40 11.38
CA PRO A 72 -4.09 -12.35 11.22
C PRO A 72 -2.92 -11.82 10.37
N SER A 73 -3.19 -10.89 9.44
CA SER A 73 -2.16 -10.27 8.60
C SER A 73 -1.50 -9.06 9.27
N LEU A 74 -2.17 -8.46 10.26
CA LEU A 74 -1.70 -7.29 10.99
C LEU A 74 -1.06 -7.64 12.33
N LYS A 75 -1.43 -8.76 12.94
CA LYS A 75 -1.03 -9.18 14.28
C LYS A 75 -0.53 -10.61 14.26
N LYS A 76 0.58 -10.84 14.95
CA LYS A 76 1.09 -12.16 15.31
C LYS A 76 0.98 -12.32 16.81
N GLU A 77 0.35 -13.40 17.24
CA GLU A 77 0.39 -13.87 18.61
C GLU A 77 0.95 -15.29 18.60
N GLU A 78 2.10 -15.48 19.22
CA GLU A 78 2.78 -16.77 19.30
C GLU A 78 3.07 -17.12 20.77
N ILE A 79 2.82 -18.37 21.15
CA ILE A 79 3.10 -18.88 22.50
C ILE A 79 4.52 -19.42 22.51
N THR A 80 5.33 -19.06 23.51
CA THR A 80 6.67 -19.61 23.66
C THR A 80 6.64 -21.08 24.06
N ASP A 81 7.76 -21.79 23.88
CA ASP A 81 7.88 -23.19 24.30
C ASP A 81 7.59 -23.36 25.80
N GLU A 82 7.97 -22.40 26.65
CA GLU A 82 7.63 -22.40 28.08
C GLU A 82 6.12 -22.22 28.31
N GLY A 83 5.46 -21.37 27.53
CA GLY A 83 4.01 -21.19 27.57
C GLY A 83 3.25 -22.46 27.18
N ILE A 84 3.71 -23.18 26.17
CA ILE A 84 3.13 -24.46 25.76
C ILE A 84 3.29 -25.51 26.88
N ASN A 85 4.45 -25.55 27.54
CA ASN A 85 4.68 -26.42 28.69
C ASN A 85 3.77 -26.06 29.87
N TYR A 86 3.57 -24.78 30.14
CA TYR A 86 2.64 -24.30 31.16
C TYR A 86 1.19 -24.70 30.85
N MET A 87 0.74 -24.51 29.60
CA MET A 87 -0.59 -24.94 29.17
C MET A 87 -0.83 -26.43 29.38
N ASN A 88 0.16 -27.26 29.01
CA ASN A 88 0.08 -28.71 29.18
C ASN A 88 0.08 -29.13 30.66
N ALA A 89 0.82 -28.42 31.51
CA ALA A 89 0.89 -28.69 32.95
C ALA A 89 -0.41 -28.31 33.69
N GLU A 90 -1.00 -27.17 33.34
CA GLU A 90 -2.23 -26.65 33.95
C GLU A 90 -3.51 -27.14 33.23
N GLY A 91 -3.38 -27.89 32.14
CA GLY A 91 -4.51 -28.39 31.36
C GLY A 91 -5.30 -27.30 30.62
N LEU A 92 -4.66 -26.18 30.30
CA LEU A 92 -5.26 -25.04 29.62
C LEU A 92 -5.37 -25.32 28.12
N SER A 93 -6.48 -24.87 27.52
CA SER A 93 -6.75 -25.05 26.07
C SER A 93 -6.83 -23.73 25.31
N SER A 94 -6.81 -22.59 26.01
CA SER A 94 -6.95 -21.25 25.44
C SER A 94 -5.70 -20.42 25.68
N ILE A 95 -5.29 -19.64 24.69
CA ILE A 95 -4.14 -18.72 24.77
C ILE A 95 -4.38 -17.60 25.80
N GLU A 96 -5.64 -17.25 26.05
CA GLU A 96 -6.06 -16.19 26.98
C GLU A 96 -5.73 -16.52 28.46
N ASP A 97 -5.61 -17.81 28.78
CA ASP A 97 -5.31 -18.28 30.14
C ASP A 97 -3.80 -18.40 30.41
N VAL A 98 -2.97 -18.16 29.39
CA VAL A 98 -1.50 -18.21 29.49
C VAL A 98 -1.00 -16.85 30.00
N PRO A 99 -0.10 -16.82 31.00
CA PRO A 99 0.55 -15.59 31.43
C PRO A 99 1.17 -14.82 30.25
N GLU A 100 1.00 -13.49 30.23
CA GLU A 100 1.51 -12.63 29.14
C GLU A 100 3.02 -12.77 28.90
N GLU A 101 3.78 -13.15 29.92
CA GLU A 101 5.22 -13.40 29.84
C GLU A 101 5.59 -14.50 28.84
N TYR A 102 4.66 -15.41 28.53
CA TYR A 102 4.86 -16.50 27.57
C TYR A 102 4.20 -16.25 26.21
N ILE A 103 3.68 -15.04 25.97
CA ILE A 103 3.02 -14.69 24.72
C ILE A 103 3.82 -13.59 24.02
N ILE A 104 4.30 -13.89 22.82
CA ILE A 104 4.94 -12.91 21.93
C ILE A 104 3.85 -12.29 21.07
N ARG A 105 3.62 -10.99 21.25
CA ARG A 105 2.69 -10.20 20.42
C ARG A 105 3.45 -9.22 19.54
N ARG A 106 3.20 -9.26 18.24
CA ARG A 106 3.72 -8.31 17.25
C ARG A 106 2.56 -7.75 16.46
N GLU A 107 2.50 -6.43 16.33
CA GLU A 107 1.51 -5.72 15.53
C GLU A 107 2.23 -4.86 14.49
N ILE A 108 1.74 -4.89 13.25
CA ILE A 108 2.23 -4.03 12.17
C ILE A 108 1.84 -2.59 12.48
N GLY A 109 2.84 -1.75 12.68
CA GLY A 109 2.68 -0.31 12.84
C GLY A 109 2.98 0.48 11.56
N ALA A 110 2.85 1.81 11.66
CA ALA A 110 3.24 2.71 10.56
C ALA A 110 4.72 2.61 10.18
N ALA A 111 5.58 2.27 11.14
CA ALA A 111 7.02 2.11 10.94
C ALA A 111 7.37 0.90 10.07
N ASP A 112 6.53 -0.15 10.12
CA ASP A 112 6.74 -1.42 9.42
C ASP A 112 6.27 -1.36 7.95
N ILE A 113 5.53 -0.32 7.56
CA ILE A 113 5.10 -0.11 6.17
C ILE A 113 6.29 0.32 5.33
N THR A 114 6.66 -0.50 4.35
CA THR A 114 7.81 -0.24 3.47
C THR A 114 7.39 0.31 2.11
N SER A 115 6.17 0.03 1.66
CA SER A 115 5.66 0.52 0.38
C SER A 115 4.14 0.69 0.36
N TYR A 116 3.64 1.42 -0.63
CA TYR A 116 2.23 1.39 -1.02
C TYR A 116 2.08 0.76 -2.40
N LEU A 117 1.13 -0.15 -2.54
CA LEU A 117 0.70 -0.66 -3.84
C LEU A 117 -0.45 0.20 -4.33
N ILE A 118 -0.31 0.74 -5.55
CA ILE A 118 -1.29 1.62 -6.15
C ILE A 118 -1.77 0.99 -7.45
N LYS A 119 -3.09 0.85 -7.56
CA LYS A 119 -3.75 0.51 -8.83
C LYS A 119 -4.26 1.80 -9.46
N GLY A 120 -3.87 2.07 -10.68
CA GLY A 120 -4.30 3.25 -11.41
C GLY A 120 -4.64 2.98 -12.87
N LEU A 121 -5.26 3.98 -13.48
CA LEU A 121 -5.72 3.98 -14.85
C LEU A 121 -5.08 5.16 -15.58
N TRP A 122 -4.22 4.86 -16.52
CA TRP A 122 -3.81 5.81 -17.55
C TRP A 122 -4.90 5.89 -18.60
N TYR A 123 -5.35 7.08 -18.95
CA TYR A 123 -6.34 7.27 -20.00
C TYR A 123 -6.10 8.58 -20.75
N PHE A 124 -6.37 8.57 -22.06
CA PHE A 124 -6.27 9.76 -22.88
C PHE A 124 -7.63 10.48 -22.95
N ASP A 125 -7.69 11.72 -22.46
CA ASP A 125 -8.90 12.54 -22.48
C ASP A 125 -9.01 13.28 -23.82
N LYS A 126 -9.90 12.82 -24.70
CA LYS A 126 -10.07 13.39 -26.05
C LYS A 126 -10.40 14.88 -26.03
N ARG A 127 -11.07 15.37 -24.99
CA ARG A 127 -11.53 16.77 -24.93
C ARG A 127 -10.39 17.72 -24.61
N GLN A 128 -9.42 17.26 -23.83
CA GLN A 128 -8.30 18.07 -23.36
C GLN A 128 -6.99 17.72 -24.06
N GLY A 129 -6.96 16.63 -24.83
CA GLY A 129 -5.78 16.21 -25.60
C GLY A 129 -4.61 15.79 -24.73
N GLU A 130 -4.86 15.41 -23.47
CA GLU A 130 -3.82 15.08 -22.50
C GLU A 130 -3.99 13.68 -21.94
N LEU A 131 -2.85 13.02 -21.69
CA LEU A 131 -2.82 11.77 -20.95
C LEU A 131 -3.01 12.05 -19.45
N LYS A 132 -3.95 11.35 -18.83
CA LYS A 132 -4.25 11.47 -17.40
C LYS A 132 -4.03 10.17 -16.67
N TYR A 133 -3.60 10.31 -15.42
CA TYR A 133 -3.58 9.23 -14.46
C TYR A 133 -4.74 9.39 -13.48
N ARG A 134 -5.44 8.29 -13.21
CA ARG A 134 -6.45 8.22 -12.14
C ARG A 134 -6.13 7.05 -11.23
N ILE A 135 -6.04 7.31 -9.94
CA ILE A 135 -5.92 6.26 -8.93
C ILE A 135 -7.28 5.59 -8.74
N LEU A 136 -7.27 4.26 -8.69
CA LEU A 136 -8.42 3.41 -8.41
C LEU A 136 -8.32 2.79 -7.02
N GLY A 137 -7.11 2.37 -6.62
CA GLY A 137 -6.86 1.67 -5.38
C GLY A 137 -5.54 2.01 -4.75
N ILE A 138 -5.50 1.90 -3.44
CA ILE A 138 -4.28 1.96 -2.65
C ILE A 138 -4.28 0.86 -1.59
N ALA A 139 -3.12 0.25 -1.37
CA ALA A 139 -2.91 -0.71 -0.30
C ALA A 139 -1.59 -0.40 0.42
N PRO A 140 -1.59 -0.26 1.76
CA PRO A 140 -0.36 -0.30 2.52
C PRO A 140 0.26 -1.68 2.42
N ALA A 141 1.58 -1.74 2.25
CA ALA A 141 2.31 -2.99 2.11
C ALA A 141 3.50 -3.06 3.06
N ALA A 142 3.61 -4.20 3.72
CA ALA A 142 4.64 -4.52 4.69
C ALA A 142 5.10 -5.98 4.50
N PRO A 143 6.28 -6.34 5.03
CA PRO A 143 6.64 -7.74 5.20
C PRO A 143 5.58 -8.49 6.02
N ASP A 144 5.51 -9.81 5.83
CA ASP A 144 4.64 -10.66 6.64
C ASP A 144 5.02 -10.53 8.13
N VAL A 145 4.01 -10.32 8.98
CA VAL A 145 4.17 -10.18 10.43
C VAL A 145 4.91 -11.37 11.06
N ASN A 146 4.81 -12.55 10.46
CA ASN A 146 5.50 -13.76 10.91
C ASN A 146 7.01 -13.73 10.69
N PHE A 147 7.46 -12.97 9.68
CA PHE A 147 8.85 -12.95 9.22
C PHE A 147 9.47 -11.55 9.28
N ILE A 148 8.81 -10.59 9.91
CA ILE A 148 9.26 -9.20 9.94
C ILE A 148 10.65 -9.04 10.58
N ASP A 149 10.96 -9.85 11.58
CA ASP A 149 12.24 -9.90 12.28
C ASP A 149 13.20 -10.95 11.71
N SER A 150 12.84 -11.61 10.61
CA SER A 150 13.72 -12.60 9.97
C SER A 150 14.87 -11.91 9.21
N ASP A 151 16.03 -12.56 9.19
CA ASP A 151 17.19 -12.05 8.44
C ASP A 151 17.08 -12.30 6.93
N ASP A 152 16.20 -13.20 6.51
CA ASP A 152 16.03 -13.60 5.11
C ASP A 152 15.39 -12.48 4.26
N GLU A 153 16.14 -11.98 3.27
CA GLU A 153 15.64 -10.92 2.38
C GLU A 153 14.40 -11.32 1.57
N ALA A 154 14.25 -12.61 1.24
CA ALA A 154 13.09 -13.09 0.50
C ALA A 154 11.77 -12.90 1.26
N ASN A 155 11.80 -12.99 2.60
CA ASN A 155 10.63 -12.82 3.44
C ASN A 155 10.29 -11.35 3.73
N LYS A 156 11.13 -10.41 3.25
CA LYS A 156 10.94 -8.96 3.37
C LYS A 156 10.22 -8.35 2.18
N GLU A 157 9.79 -9.16 1.20
CA GLU A 157 9.00 -8.64 0.09
C GLU A 157 7.66 -8.09 0.61
N PRO A 158 7.33 -6.82 0.32
CA PRO A 158 6.13 -6.21 0.86
C PRO A 158 4.87 -6.75 0.19
N ILE A 159 3.95 -7.23 1.02
CA ILE A 159 2.64 -7.74 0.59
C ILE A 159 1.59 -6.69 0.98
N GLY A 160 0.63 -6.45 0.08
CA GLY A 160 -0.49 -5.55 0.36
C GLY A 160 -1.35 -6.10 1.49
N LEU A 161 -1.46 -5.37 2.59
CA LEU A 161 -2.20 -5.80 3.78
C LEU A 161 -3.70 -5.80 3.53
N PHE A 162 -4.20 -4.73 2.91
CA PHE A 162 -5.59 -4.57 2.49
C PHE A 162 -5.69 -3.50 1.42
N TRP A 163 -6.62 -3.66 0.49
CA TRP A 163 -6.90 -2.70 -0.56
C TRP A 163 -8.06 -1.80 -0.18
N VAL A 164 -7.91 -0.50 -0.46
CA VAL A 164 -8.97 0.50 -0.28
C VAL A 164 -9.31 1.13 -1.62
N PHE A 165 -10.60 1.25 -1.90
CA PHE A 165 -11.07 1.89 -3.11
C PHE A 165 -10.92 3.42 -2.99
N TYR A 166 -10.02 3.98 -3.80
CA TYR A 166 -9.62 5.40 -3.68
C TYR A 166 -10.79 6.39 -3.76
N PRO A 167 -11.79 6.22 -4.65
CA PRO A 167 -12.94 7.12 -4.70
C PRO A 167 -13.76 7.21 -3.42
N GLU A 168 -13.81 6.16 -2.60
CA GLU A 168 -14.59 6.14 -1.35
C GLU A 168 -13.90 6.90 -0.21
N ILE A 169 -12.57 6.95 -0.21
CA ILE A 169 -11.78 7.58 0.85
C ILE A 169 -11.32 9.00 0.53
N ARG A 170 -11.82 9.57 -0.58
CA ARG A 170 -11.31 10.83 -1.10
C ARG A 170 -11.48 11.99 -0.12
N ASP A 171 -12.63 12.07 0.53
CA ASP A 171 -12.95 13.12 1.49
C ASP A 171 -12.04 13.03 2.73
N ILE A 172 -11.82 11.81 3.21
CA ILE A 172 -10.88 11.49 4.31
C ILE A 172 -9.46 11.94 3.94
N LEU A 173 -8.98 11.59 2.75
CA LEU A 173 -7.65 11.96 2.28
C LEU A 173 -7.50 13.46 1.97
N HIS A 174 -8.61 14.15 1.69
CA HIS A 174 -8.62 15.59 1.50
C HIS A 174 -8.55 16.34 2.84
N GLU A 175 -9.18 15.82 3.90
CA GLU A 175 -9.06 16.39 5.24
C GLU A 175 -7.69 16.12 5.88
N ALA A 176 -7.14 14.93 5.63
CA ALA A 176 -5.87 14.50 6.17
C ALA A 176 -4.67 15.21 5.50
N LYS A 177 -3.77 15.75 6.33
CA LYS A 177 -2.61 16.57 5.91
C LYS A 177 -1.32 15.74 5.93
N ALA A 178 -0.67 15.65 4.78
CA ALA A 178 0.62 15.01 4.62
C ALA A 178 1.76 15.88 5.14
N PHE A 179 2.85 15.22 5.53
CA PHE A 179 4.09 15.89 5.93
C PHE A 179 4.71 16.63 4.74
N ASN A 180 4.97 17.93 4.89
CA ASN A 180 5.64 18.73 3.87
C ASN A 180 7.04 19.15 4.35
N ASN A 181 8.07 18.46 3.84
CA ASN A 181 9.47 18.74 4.18
C ASN A 181 9.93 20.14 3.73
N LYS A 182 9.34 20.68 2.65
CA LYS A 182 9.75 22.00 2.12
C LYS A 182 9.14 23.16 2.88
N ASN A 183 7.93 22.97 3.43
CA ASN A 183 7.24 24.01 4.18
C ASN A 183 6.19 23.43 5.13
N SER A 184 6.53 23.32 6.41
CA SER A 184 5.65 22.81 7.46
C SER A 184 4.43 23.70 7.75
N ALA A 185 4.47 24.98 7.36
CA ALA A 185 3.37 25.93 7.53
C ALA A 185 2.32 25.85 6.42
N LYS A 186 2.62 25.18 5.29
CA LYS A 186 1.68 24.91 4.20
C LYS A 186 1.53 23.40 4.00
N PRO A 187 0.71 22.72 4.83
CA PRO A 187 0.45 21.31 4.66
C PRO A 187 -0.28 21.05 3.33
N ILE A 188 0.06 19.93 2.69
CA ILE A 188 -0.60 19.45 1.47
C ILE A 188 -1.45 18.25 1.88
N THR A 189 -2.67 18.16 1.38
CA THR A 189 -3.58 17.04 1.67
C THR A 189 -3.10 15.77 0.96
N PHE A 190 -3.37 14.58 1.52
CA PHE A 190 -3.04 13.32 0.83
C PHE A 190 -3.74 13.19 -0.52
N ASP A 191 -5.01 13.61 -0.63
CA ASP A 191 -5.75 13.58 -1.90
C ASP A 191 -5.05 14.38 -3.00
N HIS A 192 -4.63 15.61 -2.69
CA HIS A 192 -3.88 16.43 -3.64
C HIS A 192 -2.55 15.78 -4.04
N LEU A 193 -1.81 15.21 -3.09
CA LEU A 193 -0.51 14.59 -3.36
C LEU A 193 -0.66 13.38 -4.31
N LEU A 194 -1.62 12.51 -4.01
CA LEU A 194 -1.89 11.29 -4.77
C LEU A 194 -2.48 11.62 -6.15
N ASN A 195 -3.49 12.49 -6.25
CA ASN A 195 -4.06 12.90 -7.53
C ASN A 195 -3.08 13.66 -8.43
N SER A 196 -2.19 14.47 -7.85
CA SER A 196 -1.13 15.15 -8.61
C SER A 196 0.08 14.24 -8.90
N ARG A 197 -0.01 12.95 -8.51
CA ARG A 197 1.02 11.94 -8.70
C ARG A 197 2.39 12.40 -8.19
N ARG A 198 2.41 13.08 -7.05
CA ARG A 198 3.63 13.55 -6.37
C ARG A 198 4.28 12.43 -5.56
N PHE A 199 4.48 11.30 -6.21
CA PHE A 199 5.16 10.13 -5.70
C PHE A 199 5.89 9.46 -6.86
N ASN A 200 6.92 8.68 -6.54
CA ASN A 200 7.57 7.81 -7.51
C ASN A 200 7.13 6.37 -7.27
N GLY A 201 6.77 5.69 -8.35
CA GLY A 201 6.28 4.32 -8.34
C GLY A 201 6.98 3.49 -9.42
N ILE A 202 7.26 2.23 -9.08
CA ILE A 202 7.79 1.22 -10.00
C ILE A 202 6.62 0.37 -10.47
N MET A 203 6.38 0.32 -11.77
CA MET A 203 5.29 -0.46 -12.35
C MET A 203 5.67 -1.95 -12.31
N TYR A 204 4.94 -2.74 -11.53
CA TYR A 204 5.22 -4.18 -11.36
C TYR A 204 4.20 -5.06 -12.08
N LYS A 205 3.08 -4.49 -12.52
CA LYS A 205 2.02 -5.20 -13.26
C LYS A 205 1.28 -4.21 -14.16
N GLU A 206 0.91 -4.67 -15.35
CA GLU A 206 0.10 -3.92 -16.31
C GLU A 206 -1.04 -4.78 -16.83
N GLU A 207 -2.16 -4.14 -17.19
CA GLU A 207 -3.28 -4.84 -17.78
C GLU A 207 -2.90 -5.43 -19.12
N ASN A 208 -3.01 -6.74 -19.30
CA ASN A 208 -2.58 -7.40 -20.52
C ASN A 208 -3.50 -8.56 -20.90
N VAL A 209 -3.43 -8.94 -22.18
CA VAL A 209 -4.25 -10.02 -22.75
C VAL A 209 -3.95 -11.39 -22.10
N TYR A 210 -2.85 -11.49 -21.35
CA TYR A 210 -2.41 -12.70 -20.66
C TYR A 210 -2.90 -12.77 -19.20
N GLY A 211 -3.92 -11.99 -18.82
CA GLY A 211 -4.48 -12.01 -17.47
C GLY A 211 -3.70 -11.16 -16.47
N ASP A 212 -3.19 -10.02 -16.91
CA ASP A 212 -2.46 -9.03 -16.11
C ASP A 212 -1.24 -9.62 -15.38
N ARG A 213 -0.41 -10.33 -16.15
CA ARG A 213 0.82 -10.96 -15.67
C ARG A 213 1.77 -9.98 -14.95
N GLU A 214 2.31 -10.36 -13.80
CA GLU A 214 3.31 -9.56 -13.10
C GLU A 214 4.66 -9.57 -13.84
N VAL A 215 5.41 -8.47 -13.74
CA VAL A 215 6.74 -8.31 -14.35
C VAL A 215 7.68 -9.43 -13.91
N LYS A 216 7.63 -9.81 -12.63
CA LYS A 216 8.47 -10.87 -12.05
C LYS A 216 8.23 -12.25 -12.65
N GLU A 217 7.05 -12.51 -13.20
CA GLU A 217 6.73 -13.84 -13.74
C GLU A 217 7.40 -14.13 -15.09
N TYR A 218 7.80 -13.09 -15.82
CA TYR A 218 8.44 -13.23 -17.13
C TYR A 218 9.83 -12.59 -17.22
N VAL A 219 10.19 -11.74 -16.24
CA VAL A 219 11.55 -11.24 -16.04
C VAL A 219 12.15 -11.95 -14.83
N ALA A 220 13.04 -12.91 -15.08
CA ALA A 220 13.71 -13.70 -14.04
C ALA A 220 14.44 -12.80 -13.02
N ASP A 221 14.40 -13.19 -11.74
CA ASP A 221 14.82 -12.50 -10.49
C ASP A 221 16.07 -11.61 -10.58
N ASN A 222 15.93 -10.50 -11.28
CA ASN A 222 16.93 -9.46 -11.37
C ASN A 222 16.24 -8.11 -11.21
N ALA A 223 16.42 -7.49 -10.04
CA ALA A 223 15.81 -6.21 -9.69
C ALA A 223 16.10 -5.12 -10.74
N LEU A 224 17.28 -5.15 -11.37
CA LEU A 224 17.62 -4.23 -12.46
C LEU A 224 16.73 -4.46 -13.68
N MET A 225 16.51 -5.71 -14.06
CA MET A 225 15.69 -6.04 -15.23
C MET A 225 14.21 -5.70 -14.98
N GLN A 226 13.71 -5.90 -13.77
CA GLN A 226 12.35 -5.48 -13.39
C GLN A 226 12.21 -3.95 -13.46
N LEU A 227 13.23 -3.20 -13.02
CA LEU A 227 13.24 -1.74 -13.14
C LEU A 227 13.25 -1.29 -14.60
N LEU A 228 14.09 -1.90 -15.44
CA LEU A 228 14.13 -1.60 -16.88
C LEU A 228 12.80 -1.91 -17.57
N GLU A 229 12.14 -3.00 -17.17
CA GLU A 229 10.82 -3.35 -17.68
C GLU A 229 9.74 -2.36 -17.23
N SER A 230 9.78 -1.90 -15.98
CA SER A 230 8.93 -0.80 -15.50
C SER A 230 9.13 0.47 -16.34
N GLU A 231 10.38 0.86 -16.63
CA GLU A 231 10.66 2.01 -17.51
C GLU A 231 10.16 1.79 -18.94
N ARG A 232 10.29 0.58 -19.49
CA ARG A 232 9.74 0.22 -20.79
C ARG A 232 8.21 0.40 -20.85
N ILE A 233 7.49 0.01 -19.79
CA ILE A 233 6.04 0.20 -19.68
C ILE A 233 5.70 1.70 -19.64
N LYS A 234 6.43 2.51 -18.85
CA LYS A 234 6.27 3.97 -18.79
C LYS A 234 6.50 4.61 -20.16
N ASP A 235 7.57 4.23 -20.84
CA ASP A 235 7.90 4.75 -22.17
C ASP A 235 6.85 4.38 -23.20
N LYS A 236 6.29 3.17 -23.15
CA LYS A 236 5.16 2.77 -24.02
C LYS A 236 3.94 3.68 -23.83
N ILE A 237 3.60 4.01 -22.58
CA ILE A 237 2.49 4.91 -22.26
C ILE A 237 2.78 6.33 -22.76
N ARG A 238 4.02 6.82 -22.60
CA ARG A 238 4.45 8.15 -23.06
C ARG A 238 4.51 8.28 -24.57
N ASN A 239 5.01 7.26 -25.27
CA ASN A 239 5.08 7.25 -26.74
C ASN A 239 3.66 7.25 -27.33
N PHE A 240 2.72 6.51 -26.73
CA PHE A 240 1.31 6.57 -27.12
C PHE A 240 0.75 7.99 -27.02
N GLU A 241 1.09 8.73 -25.97
CA GLU A 241 0.71 10.14 -25.87
C GLU A 241 1.28 10.92 -27.07
N GLN A 242 2.59 10.86 -27.31
CA GLN A 242 3.24 11.57 -28.43
C GLN A 242 2.62 11.26 -29.80
N ASP A 243 2.29 10.00 -30.07
CA ASP A 243 1.64 9.58 -31.32
C ASP A 243 0.29 10.29 -31.51
N MET A 244 -0.47 10.51 -30.43
CA MET A 244 -1.74 11.25 -30.47
C MET A 244 -1.57 12.75 -30.71
N TRP A 245 -0.42 13.34 -30.36
CA TRP A 245 -0.10 14.74 -30.68
C TRP A 245 0.38 14.93 -32.13
N SER A 246 0.86 13.86 -32.76
CA SER A 246 1.40 13.89 -34.12
C SER A 246 0.35 13.79 -35.23
N TYR A 247 -0.93 13.68 -34.87
CA TYR A 247 -2.07 13.49 -35.77
C TYR A 247 -3.01 14.70 -35.88
#